data_AF-A0A359GSA4-F1
#
_entry.id   AF-A0A359GSA4-F1
#
_cell.length_a   1.000
_cell.length_b   1.000
_cell.length_c   1.000
_cell.angle_alpha   90.00
_cell.angle_beta   90.00
_cell.angle_gamma   90.00
#
_symmetry.space_group_name_H-M   'P 1'
#
loop_
_entity.id
_entity.type
_entity.pdbx_description
1 polymer ?
#
loop_
_entity_poly.entity_id
_entity_poly.type
_entity_poly.pdbx_seq_one_letter_code
_entity_poly.pdbx_strand_id
1 'polypeptide(L)'
;VFPDFTSIQSVAVKKQQFLDYLQDYIVAENTAIEALRKELESYADISNSGLTFSPRERRWVLSLAEAYRMELSQFASDQDIINELILRVDVIPVSLALAQAANESAWGTSRFALEGNNVFGQWCYKKGCGIVPAERRSGATHEVKSFTSVERSVQAYILNINSHPSYSYLREVRAVMRERQGRLDPMGLAYGLDRYSERGNNYVDEVRNLIIQNNLRLRDEG
;
A
#
# COMPACT_ATOMS: atom_id res chain seq x y z
N VAL A 1 -10.95 15.68 -8.66
CA VAL A 1 -12.26 15.49 -7.97
C VAL A 1 -12.59 14.01 -8.06
N PHE A 2 -13.01 13.38 -6.95
CA PHE A 2 -13.39 11.97 -6.96
C PHE A 2 -14.74 11.80 -7.67
N PRO A 3 -14.87 10.85 -8.64
CA PRO A 3 -16.14 10.65 -9.34
C PRO A 3 -17.25 10.18 -8.39
N ASP A 4 -18.47 10.67 -8.62
CA ASP A 4 -19.65 10.15 -7.93
C ASP A 4 -20.10 8.82 -8.57
N PHE A 5 -19.50 7.73 -8.10
CA PHE A 5 -19.85 6.37 -8.54
C PHE A 5 -21.27 5.95 -8.13
N THR A 6 -21.95 6.66 -7.22
CA THR A 6 -23.33 6.34 -6.80
C THR A 6 -24.34 6.65 -7.89
N SER A 7 -24.02 7.59 -8.77
CA SER A 7 -24.86 8.00 -9.90
C SER A 7 -24.93 6.96 -11.03
N ILE A 8 -24.01 5.99 -11.06
CA ILE A 8 -23.87 5.01 -12.14
C ILE A 8 -24.76 3.79 -11.88
N GLN A 9 -25.80 3.63 -12.71
CA GLN A 9 -26.80 2.56 -12.57
C GLN A 9 -26.25 1.17 -12.95
N SER A 10 -25.46 1.08 -14.01
CA SER A 10 -24.90 -0.20 -14.45
C SER A 10 -23.73 -0.62 -13.55
N VAL A 11 -23.89 -1.74 -12.83
CA VAL A 11 -22.86 -2.30 -11.97
C VAL A 11 -21.56 -2.55 -12.75
N ALA A 12 -21.65 -3.11 -13.97
CA ALA A 12 -20.49 -3.38 -14.79
C ALA A 12 -19.73 -2.10 -15.17
N VAL A 13 -20.47 -1.06 -15.61
CA VAL A 13 -19.86 0.24 -15.96
C VAL A 13 -19.24 0.90 -14.75
N LYS A 14 -19.91 0.86 -13.59
CA LYS A 14 -19.38 1.42 -12.33
C LYS A 14 -18.06 0.77 -11.94
N LYS A 15 -18.01 -0.57 -11.96
CA LYS A 15 -16.79 -1.32 -11.65
C LYS A 15 -15.66 -0.94 -12.60
N GLN A 16 -15.93 -0.92 -13.90
CA GLN A 16 -14.93 -0.57 -14.91
C GLN A 16 -14.38 0.85 -14.70
N GLN A 17 -15.26 1.84 -14.55
CA GLN A 17 -14.83 3.23 -14.33
C GLN A 17 -14.07 3.41 -13.02
N PHE A 18 -14.45 2.70 -11.95
CA PHE A 18 -13.72 2.73 -10.68
C PHE A 18 -12.30 2.20 -10.85
N LEU A 19 -12.15 1.06 -11.53
CA LEU A 19 -10.85 0.44 -11.78
C LEU A 19 -9.97 1.33 -12.65
N ASP A 20 -10.51 1.87 -13.74
CA ASP A 20 -9.77 2.74 -14.67
C ASP A 20 -9.32 4.03 -13.99
N TYR A 21 -10.21 4.66 -13.22
CA TYR A 21 -9.90 5.88 -12.48
C TYR A 21 -8.77 5.68 -11.46
N LEU A 22 -8.79 4.56 -10.72
CA LEU A 22 -7.84 4.34 -9.64
C LEU A 22 -6.49 3.78 -10.11
N GLN A 23 -6.49 3.03 -11.22
CA GLN A 23 -5.29 2.41 -11.77
C GLN A 23 -4.16 3.42 -11.99
N ASP A 24 -4.46 4.57 -12.59
CA ASP A 24 -3.44 5.58 -12.92
C ASP A 24 -2.71 6.09 -11.66
N TYR A 25 -3.43 6.28 -10.55
CA TYR A 25 -2.83 6.70 -9.29
C TYR A 25 -1.93 5.61 -8.69
N ILE A 26 -2.33 4.34 -8.79
CA ILE A 26 -1.54 3.21 -8.28
C ILE A 26 -0.28 3.04 -9.13
N VAL A 27 -0.39 3.11 -10.46
CA VAL A 27 0.75 3.02 -11.38
C VAL A 27 1.74 4.17 -11.15
N ALA A 28 1.25 5.40 -10.98
CA ALA A 28 2.09 6.55 -10.68
C ALA A 28 2.87 6.37 -9.37
N GLU A 29 2.21 5.90 -8.31
CA GLU A 29 2.88 5.66 -7.02
C GLU A 29 3.87 4.50 -7.09
N ASN A 30 3.52 3.41 -7.79
CA ASN A 30 4.46 2.32 -8.03
C ASN A 30 5.69 2.78 -8.81
N THR A 31 5.51 3.65 -9.83
CA THR A 31 6.64 4.22 -10.59
C THR A 31 7.56 5.04 -9.70
N ALA A 32 6.99 5.84 -8.78
CA ALA A 32 7.78 6.59 -7.80
C ALA A 32 8.54 5.67 -6.84
N ILE A 33 7.92 4.58 -6.38
CA ILE A 33 8.55 3.59 -5.50
C ILE A 33 9.64 2.81 -6.24
N GLU A 34 9.47 2.47 -7.51
CA GLU A 34 10.52 1.81 -8.30
C GLU A 34 11.74 2.72 -8.48
N ALA A 35 11.54 4.01 -8.72
CA ALA A 35 12.63 4.98 -8.79
C ALA A 35 13.37 5.06 -7.44
N LEU A 36 12.61 5.14 -6.34
CA LEU A 36 13.17 5.16 -4.98
C LEU A 36 13.93 3.87 -4.65
N ARG A 37 13.39 2.72 -5.08
CA ARG A 37 14.02 1.42 -4.89
C ARG A 37 15.35 1.33 -5.66
N LYS A 38 15.40 1.80 -6.91
CA LYS A 38 16.65 1.83 -7.70
C LYS A 38 17.73 2.69 -7.04
N GLU A 39 17.36 3.83 -6.48
CA GLU A 39 18.29 4.67 -5.71
C GLU A 39 18.79 3.92 -4.46
N LEU A 40 17.90 3.25 -3.73
CA LEU A 40 18.26 2.42 -2.57
C LEU A 40 19.17 1.23 -2.94
N GLU A 41 18.92 0.55 -4.06
CA GLU A 41 19.76 -0.54 -4.57
C GLU A 41 21.18 -0.06 -4.85
N SER A 42 21.35 1.16 -5.38
CA SER A 42 22.69 1.75 -5.56
C SER A 42 23.44 1.96 -4.24
N TYR A 43 22.73 2.27 -3.15
CA TYR A 43 23.33 2.36 -1.82
C TYR A 43 23.61 1.00 -1.19
N ALA A 44 22.79 0.00 -1.48
CA ALA A 44 23.07 -1.38 -1.11
C ALA A 44 24.38 -1.86 -1.74
N ASP A 45 24.64 -1.56 -3.01
CA ASP A 45 25.88 -1.91 -3.70
C ASP A 45 27.12 -1.27 -3.05
N ILE A 46 27.03 0.00 -2.63
CA ILE A 46 28.10 0.70 -1.91
C ILE A 46 28.39 0.01 -0.58
N SER A 47 27.35 -0.26 0.21
CA SER A 47 27.47 -0.91 1.52
C SER A 47 28.05 -2.33 1.40
N ASN A 48 27.57 -3.10 0.41
CA ASN A 48 28.05 -4.45 0.14
C ASN A 48 29.52 -4.49 -0.34
N SER A 49 30.02 -3.40 -0.92
CA SER A 49 31.42 -3.24 -1.32
C SER A 49 32.36 -2.92 -0.14
N GLY A 50 31.83 -2.82 1.08
CA GLY A 50 32.58 -2.47 2.28
C GLY A 50 32.93 -0.98 2.39
N LEU A 51 32.35 -0.13 1.52
CA LEU A 51 32.52 1.31 1.56
C LEU A 51 31.55 1.94 2.57
N THR A 52 32.00 2.97 3.26
CA THR A 52 31.17 3.76 4.16
C THR A 52 30.43 4.85 3.39
N PHE A 53 29.17 5.08 3.74
CA PHE A 53 28.41 6.21 3.19
C PHE A 53 29.06 7.55 3.50
N SER A 54 28.98 8.46 2.52
CA SER A 54 29.15 9.88 2.77
C SER A 54 28.06 10.39 3.74
N PRO A 55 28.30 11.52 4.43
CA PRO A 55 27.29 12.12 5.29
C PRO A 55 25.96 12.43 4.60
N ARG A 56 25.97 12.68 3.28
CA ARG A 56 24.76 12.95 2.50
C ARG A 56 23.96 11.67 2.25
N GLU A 57 24.62 10.61 1.80
CA GLU A 57 24.00 9.31 1.54
C GLU A 57 23.42 8.73 2.83
N ARG A 58 24.19 8.79 3.92
CA ARG A 58 23.72 8.35 5.23
C ARG A 58 22.48 9.12 5.69
N ARG A 59 22.46 10.44 5.53
CA ARG A 59 21.25 11.24 5.86
C ARG A 59 20.04 10.84 5.02
N TRP A 60 20.24 10.57 3.73
CA TRP A 60 19.17 10.09 2.86
C TRP A 60 18.61 8.75 3.36
N VAL A 61 19.48 7.77 3.63
CA VAL A 61 19.08 6.44 4.13
C VAL A 61 18.31 6.54 5.44
N LEU A 62 18.80 7.35 6.38
CA LEU A 62 18.12 7.54 7.67
C LEU A 62 16.77 8.25 7.52
N SER A 63 16.66 9.24 6.63
CA SER A 63 15.39 9.91 6.36
C SER A 63 14.37 8.97 5.72
N LEU A 64 14.83 8.05 4.86
CA LEU A 64 13.98 7.03 4.25
C LEU A 64 13.53 6.00 5.29
N ALA A 65 14.44 5.56 6.17
CA ALA A 65 14.11 4.64 7.28
C ALA A 65 13.04 5.25 8.21
N GLU A 66 13.15 6.53 8.54
CA GLU A 66 12.15 7.26 9.31
C GLU A 66 10.80 7.30 8.57
N ALA A 67 10.79 7.66 7.29
CA ALA A 67 9.58 7.69 6.47
C ALA A 67 8.87 6.33 6.40
N TYR A 68 9.65 5.25 6.39
CA TYR A 68 9.17 3.87 6.42
C TYR A 68 9.00 3.28 7.82
N ARG A 69 8.96 4.13 8.87
CA ARG A 69 8.64 3.76 10.26
C ARG A 69 9.57 2.69 10.83
N MET A 70 10.87 2.82 10.57
CA MET A 70 11.88 1.94 11.15
C MET A 70 12.39 2.51 12.47
N GLU A 71 12.38 1.69 13.51
CA GLU A 71 13.00 2.02 14.79
C GLU A 71 14.51 1.80 14.69
N LEU A 72 15.25 2.88 14.40
CA LEU A 72 16.69 2.82 14.10
C LEU A 72 17.52 2.13 15.20
N SER A 73 17.06 2.16 16.45
CA SER A 73 17.72 1.49 17.57
C SER A 73 17.71 -0.05 17.48
N GLN A 74 16.92 -0.63 16.58
CA GLN A 74 16.86 -2.08 16.35
C GLN A 74 17.94 -2.59 15.39
N PHE A 75 18.68 -1.69 14.73
CA PHE A 75 19.66 -2.03 13.70
C PHE A 75 21.08 -1.77 14.20
N ALA A 76 22.00 -2.71 13.97
CA ALA A 76 23.37 -2.62 14.46
C ALA A 76 24.30 -1.86 13.51
N SER A 77 23.91 -1.72 12.25
CA SER A 77 24.72 -1.10 11.20
C SER A 77 23.87 -0.43 10.11
N ASP A 78 24.50 0.45 9.32
CA ASP A 78 23.85 1.06 8.14
C ASP A 78 23.47 -0.02 7.09
N GLN A 79 24.21 -1.15 7.04
CA GLN A 79 23.87 -2.30 6.20
C GLN A 79 22.55 -2.94 6.63
N ASP A 80 22.33 -3.14 7.94
CA ASP A 80 21.09 -3.73 8.45
C ASP A 80 19.89 -2.84 8.13
N ILE A 81 20.07 -1.51 8.22
CA ILE A 81 19.05 -0.52 7.84
C ILE A 81 18.70 -0.66 6.35
N ILE A 82 19.71 -0.77 5.48
CA ILE A 82 19.48 -0.92 4.04
C ILE A 82 18.80 -2.24 3.72
N ASN A 83 19.21 -3.34 4.34
CA ASN A 83 18.59 -4.65 4.12
C ASN A 83 17.09 -4.60 4.47
N GLU A 84 16.72 -3.97 5.59
CA GLU A 84 15.30 -3.80 5.94
C GLU A 84 14.59 -2.83 4.98
N LEU A 85 15.21 -1.73 4.57
CA LEU A 85 14.65 -0.83 3.58
C LEU A 85 14.38 -1.54 2.25
N ILE A 86 15.25 -2.45 1.81
CA ILE A 86 15.06 -3.24 0.59
C ILE A 86 13.83 -4.16 0.70
N LEU A 87 13.45 -4.62 1.89
CA LEU A 87 12.20 -5.37 2.10
C LEU A 87 10.96 -4.46 2.06
N ARG A 88 11.10 -3.21 2.54
CA ARG A 88 10.03 -2.23 2.67
C ARG A 88 9.72 -1.47 1.38
N VAL A 89 10.74 -0.98 0.68
CA VAL A 89 10.63 -0.10 -0.48
C VAL A 89 10.42 -0.94 -1.74
N ASP A 90 9.19 -1.38 -1.97
CA ASP A 90 8.85 -2.11 -3.19
C ASP A 90 7.38 -1.87 -3.57
N VAL A 91 7.07 -2.12 -4.84
CA VAL A 91 5.74 -1.91 -5.41
C VAL A 91 4.72 -2.90 -4.85
N ILE A 92 3.45 -2.56 -5.06
CA ILE A 92 2.31 -3.45 -4.83
C ILE A 92 1.66 -3.72 -6.18
N PRO A 93 1.38 -4.99 -6.58
CA PRO A 93 0.68 -5.28 -7.82
C PRO A 93 -0.60 -4.45 -7.95
N VAL A 94 -0.81 -3.86 -9.12
CA VAL A 94 -1.96 -2.99 -9.42
C VAL A 94 -3.26 -3.75 -9.16
N SER A 95 -3.31 -5.01 -9.57
CA SER A 95 -4.45 -5.90 -9.36
C SER A 95 -4.80 -6.10 -7.88
N LEU A 96 -3.80 -6.24 -7.02
CA LEU A 96 -3.98 -6.41 -5.57
C LEU A 96 -4.51 -5.12 -4.94
N ALA A 97 -3.91 -3.98 -5.27
CA ALA A 97 -4.33 -2.68 -4.77
C ALA A 97 -5.76 -2.33 -5.23
N LEU A 98 -6.10 -2.58 -6.49
CA LEU A 98 -7.45 -2.38 -7.01
C LEU A 98 -8.50 -3.27 -6.32
N ALA A 99 -8.18 -4.54 -6.08
CA ALA A 99 -9.06 -5.45 -5.37
C ALA A 99 -9.33 -4.98 -3.93
N GLN A 100 -8.28 -4.57 -3.21
CA GLN A 100 -8.44 -4.02 -1.86
C GLN A 100 -9.27 -2.73 -1.91
N ALA A 101 -8.97 -1.78 -2.80
CA ALA A 101 -9.74 -0.55 -2.92
C ALA A 101 -11.23 -0.81 -3.21
N ALA A 102 -11.52 -1.74 -4.12
CA ALA A 102 -12.90 -2.13 -4.46
C ALA A 102 -13.63 -2.69 -3.23
N ASN A 103 -12.96 -3.53 -2.44
CA ASN A 103 -13.51 -4.09 -1.20
C ASN A 103 -13.75 -3.02 -0.14
N GLU A 104 -12.74 -2.20 0.17
CA GLU A 104 -12.77 -1.22 1.27
C GLU A 104 -13.73 -0.04 0.98
N SER A 105 -13.87 0.35 -0.29
CA SER A 105 -14.69 1.52 -0.68
C SER A 105 -16.07 1.16 -1.24
N ALA A 106 -16.41 -0.14 -1.29
CA ALA A 106 -17.58 -0.64 -2.00
C ALA A 106 -17.64 -0.13 -3.46
N TRP A 107 -16.53 -0.28 -4.21
CA TRP A 107 -16.40 0.25 -5.58
C TRP A 107 -16.58 1.78 -5.66
N GLY A 108 -16.02 2.51 -4.68
CA GLY A 108 -16.04 3.96 -4.63
C GLY A 108 -17.35 4.58 -4.12
N THR A 109 -18.35 3.79 -3.74
CA THR A 109 -19.64 4.34 -3.27
C THR A 109 -19.71 4.58 -1.76
N SER A 110 -18.70 4.17 -1.00
CA SER A 110 -18.62 4.44 0.43
C SER A 110 -18.60 5.93 0.73
N ARG A 111 -19.31 6.35 1.79
CA ARG A 111 -19.29 7.74 2.28
C ARG A 111 -17.86 8.26 2.51
N PHE A 112 -16.97 7.42 3.02
CA PHE A 112 -15.58 7.80 3.28
C PHE A 112 -14.76 7.99 1.99
N ALA A 113 -15.10 7.28 0.92
CA ALA A 113 -14.50 7.49 -0.39
C ALA A 113 -14.99 8.80 -1.01
N LEU A 114 -16.31 9.04 -0.97
CA LEU A 114 -16.95 10.23 -1.57
C LEU A 114 -16.59 11.53 -0.84
N GLU A 115 -16.69 11.55 0.49
CA GLU A 115 -16.47 12.76 1.31
C GLU A 115 -14.99 12.92 1.71
N GLY A 116 -14.26 11.81 1.84
CA GLY A 116 -12.92 11.79 2.41
C GLY A 116 -11.81 11.41 1.44
N ASN A 117 -12.11 11.11 0.19
CA ASN A 117 -11.17 10.51 -0.78
C ASN A 117 -10.48 9.23 -0.25
N ASN A 118 -11.04 8.57 0.76
CA ASN A 118 -10.43 7.42 1.42
C ASN A 118 -10.95 6.12 0.82
N VAL A 119 -10.31 5.70 -0.27
CA VAL A 119 -10.69 4.51 -1.03
C VAL A 119 -10.17 3.19 -0.43
N PHE A 120 -9.37 3.27 0.64
CA PHE A 120 -8.76 2.11 1.32
C PHE A 120 -9.18 1.97 2.80
N GLY A 121 -10.19 2.71 3.26
CA GLY A 121 -10.69 2.61 4.63
C GLY A 121 -9.67 2.93 5.72
N GLN A 122 -8.66 3.76 5.43
CA GLN A 122 -7.55 4.01 6.36
C GLN A 122 -8.00 4.76 7.62
N TRP A 123 -7.68 4.20 8.79
CA TRP A 123 -7.95 4.82 10.09
C TRP A 123 -6.91 5.88 10.46
N CYS A 124 -7.29 6.80 11.33
CA CYS A 124 -6.40 7.73 11.99
C CYS A 124 -6.85 7.98 13.44
N TYR A 125 -5.91 8.34 14.32
CA TYR A 125 -6.11 8.32 15.77
C TYR A 125 -5.97 9.69 16.44
N LYS A 126 -5.90 10.76 15.64
CA LYS A 126 -5.86 12.15 16.13
C LYS A 126 -7.22 12.77 15.91
N LYS A 127 -7.86 13.32 16.95
CA LYS A 127 -9.15 13.99 16.80
C LYS A 127 -9.12 15.04 15.66
N GLY A 128 -10.10 14.96 14.75
CA GLY A 128 -10.21 15.84 13.58
C GLY A 128 -9.29 15.49 12.41
N CYS A 129 -8.74 14.27 12.38
CA CYS A 129 -7.95 13.77 11.25
C CYS A 129 -8.80 13.24 10.11
N GLY A 130 -10.10 13.04 10.32
CA GLY A 130 -11.00 12.62 9.27
C GLY A 130 -12.47 12.59 9.69
N ILE A 131 -13.19 11.60 9.17
CA ILE A 131 -14.63 11.45 9.31
C ILE A 131 -14.92 10.49 10.46
N VAL A 132 -15.73 10.92 11.42
CA VAL A 132 -16.21 10.07 12.51
C VAL A 132 -17.18 9.00 11.96
N PRO A 133 -16.95 7.70 12.21
CA PRO A 133 -17.90 6.65 11.86
C PRO A 133 -19.22 6.82 12.61
N ALA A 134 -20.35 6.60 11.93
CA ALA A 134 -21.67 6.69 12.55
C ALA A 134 -21.85 5.65 13.67
N GLU A 135 -21.30 4.44 13.48
CA GLU A 135 -21.40 3.31 14.42
C GLU A 135 -20.15 3.16 15.30
N ARG A 136 -19.46 4.25 15.61
CA ARG A 136 -18.25 4.19 16.43
C ARG A 136 -18.59 3.70 17.84
N ARG A 137 -18.01 2.56 18.24
CA ARG A 137 -18.15 2.01 19.61
C ARG A 137 -17.78 3.05 20.66
N SER A 138 -18.50 3.06 21.78
CA SER A 138 -18.20 3.95 22.91
C SER A 138 -16.74 3.76 23.36
N GLY A 139 -16.02 4.86 23.56
CA GLY A 139 -14.61 4.85 23.95
C GLY A 139 -13.60 4.73 22.79
N ALA A 140 -14.02 4.41 21.57
CA ALA A 140 -13.11 4.41 20.42
C ALA A 140 -12.76 5.86 20.01
N THR A 141 -11.46 6.12 19.83
CA THR A 141 -10.93 7.44 19.48
C THR A 141 -10.55 7.58 18.01
N HIS A 142 -10.60 6.50 17.24
CA HIS A 142 -10.26 6.52 15.82
C HIS A 142 -11.34 7.22 14.98
N GLU A 143 -10.88 7.80 13.87
CA GLU A 143 -11.67 8.37 12.78
C GLU A 143 -11.23 7.69 11.47
N VAL A 144 -12.08 7.72 10.43
CA VAL A 144 -11.65 7.32 9.08
C VAL A 144 -10.97 8.51 8.44
N LYS A 145 -9.68 8.36 8.11
CA LYS A 145 -8.85 9.47 7.62
C LYS A 145 -9.48 10.15 6.40
N SER A 146 -9.43 11.47 6.36
CA SER A 146 -9.75 12.25 5.16
C SER A 146 -8.47 12.66 4.47
N PHE A 147 -8.49 12.62 3.14
CA PHE A 147 -7.39 13.01 2.28
C PHE A 147 -7.78 14.18 1.41
N THR A 148 -6.81 15.06 1.14
CA THR A 148 -6.99 16.19 0.21
C THR A 148 -7.17 15.74 -1.24
N SER A 149 -6.73 14.53 -1.58
CA SER A 149 -6.93 13.89 -2.90
C SER A 149 -6.84 12.37 -2.80
N VAL A 150 -7.34 11.69 -3.83
CA VAL A 150 -7.23 10.22 -3.99
C VAL A 150 -5.77 9.80 -4.08
N GLU A 151 -4.94 10.57 -4.77
CA GLU A 151 -3.49 10.36 -4.84
C GLU A 151 -2.87 10.25 -3.43
N ARG A 152 -3.22 11.16 -2.51
CA ARG A 152 -2.75 11.10 -1.12
C ARG A 152 -3.26 9.87 -0.37
N SER A 153 -4.46 9.39 -0.69
CA SER A 153 -4.99 8.13 -0.16
C SER A 153 -4.20 6.93 -0.66
N VAL A 154 -3.87 6.88 -1.96
CA VAL A 154 -3.07 5.82 -2.59
C VAL A 154 -1.65 5.79 -2.01
N GLN A 155 -0.97 6.93 -1.97
CA GLN A 155 0.35 7.09 -1.34
C GLN A 155 0.35 6.58 0.10
N ALA A 156 -0.63 7.02 0.91
CA ALA A 156 -0.71 6.60 2.30
C ALA A 156 -0.98 5.10 2.45
N TYR A 157 -1.81 4.51 1.58
CA TYR A 157 -2.10 3.08 1.59
C TYR A 157 -0.87 2.25 1.23
N ILE A 158 -0.17 2.59 0.14
CA ILE A 158 1.02 1.85 -0.29
C ILE A 158 2.13 1.99 0.76
N LEU A 159 2.35 3.19 1.28
CA LEU A 159 3.28 3.39 2.39
C LEU A 159 2.87 2.57 3.61
N ASN A 160 1.59 2.46 3.93
CA ASN A 160 1.12 1.67 5.08
C ASN A 160 1.44 0.17 4.91
N ILE A 161 1.20 -0.41 3.74
CA ILE A 161 1.60 -1.79 3.43
C ILE A 161 3.12 -1.96 3.56
N ASN A 162 3.86 -0.98 3.05
CA ASN A 162 5.32 -1.04 3.01
C ASN A 162 6.00 -0.73 4.36
N SER A 163 5.33 -0.11 5.33
CA SER A 163 5.95 0.35 6.58
C SER A 163 5.35 -0.22 7.85
N HIS A 164 4.04 -0.54 7.87
CA HIS A 164 3.39 -0.92 9.11
C HIS A 164 3.81 -2.35 9.54
N PRO A 165 4.08 -2.60 10.84
CA PRO A 165 4.53 -3.91 11.32
C PRO A 165 3.59 -5.07 10.99
N SER A 166 2.27 -4.84 10.96
CA SER A 166 1.27 -5.87 10.62
C SER A 166 1.44 -6.48 9.23
N TYR A 167 2.16 -5.80 8.32
CA TYR A 167 2.42 -6.28 6.96
C TYR A 167 3.83 -6.86 6.79
N SER A 168 4.58 -7.12 7.87
CA SER A 168 5.93 -7.71 7.76
C SER A 168 5.91 -9.00 6.94
N TYR A 169 4.94 -9.88 7.22
CA TYR A 169 4.79 -11.15 6.51
C TYR A 169 4.49 -10.97 5.01
N LEU A 170 3.69 -9.96 4.63
CA LEU A 170 3.47 -9.62 3.22
C LEU A 170 4.78 -9.23 2.54
N ARG A 171 5.61 -8.42 3.21
CA ARG A 171 6.91 -7.99 2.68
C ARG A 171 7.89 -9.15 2.55
N GLU A 172 7.90 -10.08 3.50
CA GLU A 172 8.69 -11.32 3.44
C GLU A 172 8.28 -12.19 2.23
N VAL A 173 6.97 -12.42 2.04
CA VAL A 173 6.44 -13.16 0.88
C VAL A 173 6.83 -12.47 -0.43
N ARG A 174 6.71 -11.13 -0.49
CA ARG A 174 7.13 -10.33 -1.65
C ARG A 174 8.62 -10.49 -1.95
N ALA A 175 9.48 -10.45 -0.93
CA ALA A 175 10.91 -10.62 -1.09
C ALA A 175 11.27 -12.00 -1.68
N VAL A 176 10.64 -13.08 -1.18
CA VAL A 176 10.82 -14.43 -1.74
C VAL A 176 10.39 -14.51 -3.21
N MET A 177 9.35 -13.79 -3.61
CA MET A 177 8.95 -13.70 -5.02
C MET A 177 10.01 -13.00 -5.88
N ARG A 178 10.59 -11.90 -5.37
CA ARG A 178 11.66 -11.15 -6.05
C ARG A 178 12.92 -12.00 -6.25
N GLU A 179 13.33 -12.76 -5.24
CA GLU A 179 14.50 -13.66 -5.32
C GLU A 179 14.37 -14.72 -6.43
N ARG A 180 13.15 -15.16 -6.70
CA ARG A 180 12.86 -16.12 -7.77
C ARG A 180 12.85 -15.49 -9.17
N GLN A 181 13.25 -14.22 -9.30
CA GLN A 181 13.25 -13.42 -10.54
C GLN A 181 11.89 -13.36 -11.25
N GLY A 182 10.81 -13.64 -10.51
CA GLY A 182 9.45 -13.65 -11.03
C GLY A 182 8.81 -12.27 -10.93
N ARG A 183 7.86 -12.00 -11.83
CA ARG A 183 6.84 -10.98 -11.59
C ARG A 183 6.11 -11.31 -10.29
N LEU A 184 5.76 -10.28 -9.50
CA LEU A 184 4.98 -10.48 -8.29
C LEU A 184 3.64 -11.15 -8.65
N ASP A 185 3.34 -12.28 -8.02
CA ASP A 185 2.03 -12.92 -8.17
C ASP A 185 1.05 -12.28 -7.16
N PRO A 186 0.05 -11.51 -7.61
CA PRO A 186 -0.89 -10.85 -6.72
C PRO A 186 -1.69 -11.86 -5.87
N MET A 187 -1.92 -13.08 -6.37
CA MET A 187 -2.67 -14.08 -5.60
C MET A 187 -1.84 -14.70 -4.49
N GLY A 188 -0.57 -14.99 -4.75
CA GLY A 188 0.39 -15.39 -3.73
C GLY A 188 0.60 -14.29 -2.69
N LEU A 189 0.71 -13.04 -3.13
CA LEU A 189 0.97 -11.91 -2.23
C LEU A 189 -0.23 -11.59 -1.34
N ALA A 190 -1.46 -11.83 -1.81
CA ALA A 190 -2.67 -11.67 -1.02
C ALA A 190 -2.68 -12.53 0.26
N TYR A 191 -2.02 -13.69 0.28
CA TYR A 191 -1.86 -14.49 1.51
C TYR A 191 -1.06 -13.75 2.59
N GLY A 192 -0.20 -12.82 2.19
CA GLY A 192 0.53 -11.94 3.11
C GLY A 192 -0.37 -11.01 3.92
N LEU A 193 -1.63 -10.81 3.50
CA LEU A 193 -2.60 -9.93 4.17
C LEU A 193 -3.29 -10.59 5.38
N ASP A 194 -3.11 -11.89 5.61
CA ASP A 194 -3.84 -12.66 6.64
C ASP A 194 -3.69 -12.05 8.05
N ARG A 195 -2.48 -11.61 8.42
CA ARG A 195 -2.20 -11.03 9.74
C ARG A 195 -2.73 -9.60 9.93
N TYR A 196 -3.16 -8.94 8.86
CA TYR A 196 -3.62 -7.56 8.92
C TYR A 196 -5.11 -7.44 9.25
N SER A 197 -5.93 -8.36 8.76
CA SER A 197 -7.38 -8.27 8.93
C SER A 197 -7.82 -9.01 10.20
N GLU A 198 -8.67 -8.38 11.02
CA GLU A 198 -9.40 -9.07 12.09
C GLU A 198 -10.22 -10.26 11.55
N ARG A 199 -10.54 -10.24 10.24
CA ARG A 199 -11.28 -11.29 9.53
C ARG A 199 -10.37 -12.40 8.98
N GLY A 200 -9.04 -12.26 9.06
CA GLY A 200 -8.03 -13.24 8.64
C GLY A 200 -8.24 -13.76 7.22
N ASN A 201 -8.14 -15.09 7.05
CA ASN A 201 -8.29 -15.81 5.77
C ASN A 201 -9.54 -15.43 4.95
N ASN A 202 -10.67 -15.09 5.58
CA ASN A 202 -11.87 -14.69 4.84
C ASN A 202 -11.62 -13.42 4.01
N TYR A 203 -10.84 -12.47 4.55
CA TYR A 203 -10.46 -11.27 3.82
C TYR A 203 -9.54 -11.58 2.63
N VAL A 204 -8.59 -12.50 2.82
CA VAL A 204 -7.70 -12.95 1.76
C VAL A 204 -8.51 -13.56 0.60
N ASP A 205 -9.52 -14.38 0.91
CA ASP A 205 -10.39 -14.98 -0.10
C ASP A 205 -11.26 -13.95 -0.83
N GLU A 206 -11.79 -12.93 -0.13
CA GLU A 206 -12.52 -11.82 -0.77
C GLU A 206 -11.65 -11.06 -1.78
N VAL A 207 -10.43 -10.68 -1.39
CA VAL A 207 -9.49 -9.98 -2.26
C VAL A 207 -9.13 -10.84 -3.48
N ARG A 208 -8.82 -12.11 -3.27
CA ARG A 208 -8.48 -13.07 -4.34
C ARG A 208 -9.65 -13.30 -5.29
N ASN A 209 -10.87 -13.39 -4.77
CA ASN A 209 -12.09 -13.51 -5.58
C ASN A 209 -12.32 -12.26 -6.42
N LEU A 210 -12.09 -11.06 -5.88
CA LEU A 210 -12.17 -9.80 -6.63
C LEU A 210 -11.15 -9.76 -7.78
N ILE A 211 -9.92 -10.22 -7.54
CA ILE A 211 -8.89 -10.33 -8.60
C ILE A 211 -9.36 -11.24 -9.73
N ILE A 212 -9.88 -12.43 -9.41
CA ILE A 212 -10.33 -13.42 -10.40
C ILE A 212 -11.57 -12.92 -11.16
N GLN A 213 -12.64 -12.54 -10.44
CA GLN A 213 -13.93 -12.22 -11.04
C GLN A 213 -13.89 -10.99 -11.95
N ASN A 214 -12.94 -10.09 -11.74
CA ASN A 214 -12.80 -8.86 -12.52
C ASN A 214 -11.55 -8.89 -13.42
N ASN A 215 -10.90 -10.06 -13.58
CA ASN A 215 -9.70 -10.26 -14.40
C ASN A 215 -8.58 -9.23 -14.13
N LEU A 216 -8.40 -8.85 -12.86
CA LEU A 216 -7.54 -7.71 -12.51
C LEU A 216 -6.07 -7.94 -12.83
N ARG A 217 -5.61 -9.19 -12.96
CA ARG A 217 -4.23 -9.51 -13.35
C ARG A 217 -3.82 -8.89 -14.69
N LEU A 218 -4.76 -8.68 -15.61
CA LEU A 218 -4.50 -8.01 -16.89
C LEU A 218 -4.03 -6.56 -16.71
N ARG A 219 -4.28 -5.97 -15.54
CA ARG A 219 -3.86 -4.60 -15.19
C ARG A 219 -2.46 -4.52 -14.58
N ASP A 220 -1.82 -5.66 -14.31
CA ASP A 220 -0.41 -5.69 -13.87
C ASP A 220 0.57 -5.65 -15.06
N GLU A 221 0.09 -5.87 -16.28
CA GLU A 221 0.91 -5.97 -17.51
C GLU A 221 1.24 -4.60 -18.14
N GLY A 222 0.69 -3.51 -17.59
CA GLY A 222 0.89 -2.13 -18.04
C GLY A 222 2.08 -1.44 -17.39
#